data_AF-A0A4V2YLU2-F1
#
_entry.id   AF-A0A4V2YLU2-F1
#
_cell.length_a   1.000
_cell.length_b   1.000
_cell.length_c   1.000
_cell.angle_alpha   90.00
_cell.angle_beta   90.00
_cell.angle_gamma   90.00
#
_symmetry.space_group_name_H-M   'P 1'
#
loop_
_entity.id
_entity.type
_entity.pdbx_description
1 polymer ?
#
loop_
_entity_poly.entity_id
_entity_poly.type
_entity_poly.pdbx_seq_one_letter_code
_entity_poly.pdbx_strand_id
1 'polypeptide(L)'
;MYETMEYGGPPRPPRRGPSYWLIGAIVGALAVGWLVVSEPVRDAQPEKPAVVPTPIELGGTTTGQARELSAALTALKLECSVQFTSSDGGLAGCFQRLDGGLTSAEVRFQYRSDGTVTGIDARAEGPVNGHDVTALKPLVAATAGVVFPADQEAALRVAGTNSSKFDGSWGSYRTEIAAGPALFVAGKFGAAPVDPQQRAATTTTDAAELGFKDLGFKCSDNDCVSTKGQVTIPFDDMGPEGIRYLRLSTLGQTNYESFSLLVEATFNVVHGPGTEEVREWIIKHSETGSHTGYVAGWRVQLVVYGGTGGLEVSMSTDYPWTTPDQ
;
A
#
# COMPACT_ATOMS: atom_id res chain seq x y z
N MET A 1 0.21 -60.61 -5.25
CA MET A 1 1.35 -60.61 -4.31
C MET A 1 0.95 -59.69 -3.16
N TYR A 2 0.90 -60.27 -1.95
CA TYR A 2 0.67 -59.73 -0.58
C TYR A 2 0.49 -58.21 -0.40
N GLU A 3 -0.60 -57.71 0.23
CA GLU A 3 -0.81 -57.58 1.71
C GLU A 3 0.28 -56.74 2.39
N THR A 4 0.09 -55.79 3.33
CA THR A 4 -1.00 -55.09 4.04
C THR A 4 -0.30 -54.10 5.01
N MET A 5 -1.10 -53.30 5.75
CA MET A 5 -0.82 -52.60 7.02
C MET A 5 -0.30 -51.15 6.92
N GLU A 6 -1.14 -50.14 7.20
CA GLU A 6 -1.61 -49.67 8.53
C GLU A 6 -0.48 -49.24 9.47
N TYR A 7 -0.52 -47.98 9.94
CA TYR A 7 -0.85 -47.70 11.35
C TYR A 7 -1.01 -46.18 11.58
N GLY A 8 -2.20 -45.79 12.07
CA GLY A 8 -2.43 -44.50 12.69
C GLY A 8 -1.86 -44.46 14.12
N GLY A 9 -1.61 -43.25 14.61
CA GLY A 9 -1.25 -42.98 16.01
C GLY A 9 -1.49 -41.51 16.35
N PRO A 10 -1.84 -41.20 17.61
CA PRO A 10 -3.02 -40.38 17.94
C PRO A 10 -2.72 -38.89 18.25
N PRO A 11 -3.77 -38.03 18.28
CA PRO A 11 -3.65 -36.65 18.73
C PRO A 11 -3.40 -36.58 20.24
N ARG A 12 -2.51 -35.68 20.67
CA ARG A 12 -2.27 -35.41 22.09
C ARG A 12 -3.15 -34.25 22.61
N PRO A 13 -3.63 -34.33 23.86
CA PRO A 13 -4.76 -33.58 24.41
C PRO A 13 -4.42 -32.16 24.93
N PRO A 14 -5.45 -31.33 25.23
CA PRO A 14 -5.27 -30.01 25.83
C PRO A 14 -4.88 -30.08 27.31
N ARG A 15 -3.98 -29.19 27.74
CA ARG A 15 -3.68 -28.98 29.17
C ARG A 15 -4.61 -27.91 29.76
N ARG A 16 -5.46 -28.33 30.70
CA ARG A 16 -6.16 -27.47 31.68
C ARG A 16 -5.34 -27.39 32.97
N GLY A 17 -5.21 -26.17 33.52
CA GLY A 17 -5.16 -25.79 34.96
C GLY A 17 -4.07 -26.37 35.89
N PRO A 18 -3.70 -25.68 36.98
CA PRO A 18 -4.67 -25.24 37.99
C PRO A 18 -4.51 -23.81 38.54
N SER A 19 -5.65 -23.34 39.04
CA SER A 19 -5.94 -22.32 40.04
C SER A 19 -4.92 -22.11 41.17
N TYR A 20 -4.70 -20.84 41.53
CA TYR A 20 -4.49 -20.44 42.92
C TYR A 20 -5.43 -19.29 43.30
N TRP A 21 -6.18 -19.58 44.35
CA TRP A 21 -6.90 -18.68 45.22
C TRP A 21 -5.92 -17.75 45.95
N LEU A 22 -6.30 -16.50 46.18
CA LEU A 22 -6.17 -15.90 47.51
C LEU A 22 -7.06 -14.66 47.64
N ILE A 23 -8.13 -14.88 48.40
CA ILE A 23 -8.94 -13.89 49.09
C ILE A 23 -8.08 -13.28 50.20
N GLY A 24 -8.13 -11.96 50.34
CA GLY A 24 -7.53 -11.24 51.46
C GLY A 24 -8.27 -9.94 51.71
N ALA A 25 -9.46 -10.04 52.31
CA ALA A 25 -10.16 -8.90 52.87
C ALA A 25 -9.44 -8.44 54.15
N ILE A 26 -9.14 -7.14 54.26
CA ILE A 26 -8.92 -6.47 55.55
C ILE A 26 -9.83 -5.25 55.59
N VAL A 27 -10.83 -5.33 56.47
CA VAL A 27 -11.66 -4.25 56.96
C VAL A 27 -10.97 -3.69 58.20
N GLY A 28 -10.88 -2.36 58.35
CA GLY A 28 -10.41 -1.78 59.61
C GLY A 28 -10.13 -0.27 59.63
N ALA A 29 -11.20 0.52 59.63
CA ALA A 29 -11.40 1.74 60.44
C ALA A 29 -10.39 2.90 60.44
N LEU A 30 -10.91 4.06 60.00
CA LEU A 30 -10.88 5.38 60.67
C LEU A 30 -9.51 5.99 61.02
N ALA A 31 -9.10 6.99 60.22
CA ALA A 31 -8.47 8.19 60.75
C ALA A 31 -8.79 9.39 59.85
N VAL A 32 -9.51 10.35 60.44
CA VAL A 32 -9.76 11.69 59.91
C VAL A 32 -8.43 12.44 59.86
N GLY A 33 -8.04 12.90 58.68
CA GLY A 33 -6.86 13.73 58.48
C GLY A 33 -6.94 14.47 57.16
N TRP A 34 -7.38 15.72 57.21
CA TRP A 34 -7.24 16.66 56.11
C TRP A 34 -5.76 16.79 55.74
N LEU A 35 -5.39 16.25 54.59
CA LEU A 35 -4.11 16.53 53.93
C LEU A 35 -4.45 16.97 52.51
N VAL A 36 -4.30 18.26 52.28
CA VAL A 36 -4.31 18.90 50.97
C VAL A 36 -3.15 18.28 50.18
N VAL A 37 -3.46 17.30 49.35
CA VAL A 37 -2.53 16.82 48.32
C VAL A 37 -2.64 17.83 47.19
N SER A 38 -1.66 18.73 47.11
CA SER A 38 -1.39 19.51 45.92
C SER A 38 -1.14 18.55 44.76
N GLU A 39 -2.07 18.49 43.80
CA GLU A 39 -1.83 17.86 42.51
C GLU A 39 -0.59 18.53 41.88
N PRO A 40 0.40 17.77 41.39
CA PRO A 40 1.41 18.37 40.55
C PRO A 40 0.70 18.88 39.31
N VAL A 41 0.81 20.19 39.08
CA VAL A 41 0.48 20.84 37.81
C VAL A 41 1.18 20.03 36.73
N ARG A 42 0.43 19.17 36.03
CA ARG A 42 0.87 18.59 34.78
C ARG A 42 1.04 19.77 33.84
N ASP A 43 2.28 20.08 33.51
CA ASP A 43 2.62 20.94 32.39
C ASP A 43 1.74 20.53 31.21
N ALA A 44 0.78 21.39 30.86
CA ALA A 44 0.04 21.25 29.64
C ALA A 44 1.08 21.33 28.52
N GLN A 45 1.39 20.18 27.91
CA GLN A 45 2.06 20.13 26.63
C GLN A 45 1.36 21.14 25.72
N PRO A 46 2.07 22.08 25.08
CA PRO A 46 1.44 22.96 24.12
C PRO A 46 0.78 22.08 23.07
N GLU A 47 -0.55 22.15 23.03
CA GLU A 47 -1.38 21.48 22.04
C GLU A 47 -0.82 21.90 20.68
N LYS A 48 -0.21 20.95 19.96
CA LYS A 48 0.38 21.17 18.65
C LYS A 48 -0.72 21.85 17.82
N PRO A 49 -0.49 23.05 17.24
CA PRO A 49 -1.52 23.74 16.49
C PRO A 49 -2.12 22.78 15.47
N ALA A 50 -3.44 22.66 15.45
CA ALA A 50 -4.14 21.88 14.45
C ALA A 50 -3.66 22.37 13.08
N VAL A 51 -2.91 21.53 12.37
CA VAL A 51 -2.41 21.83 11.03
C VAL A 51 -3.64 21.99 10.16
N VAL A 52 -3.93 23.22 9.73
CA VAL A 52 -4.99 23.47 8.75
C VAL A 52 -4.63 22.63 7.53
N PRO A 53 -5.52 21.73 7.06
CA PRO A 53 -5.26 20.92 5.89
C PRO A 53 -4.88 21.79 4.70
N THR A 54 -3.65 21.64 4.20
CA THR A 54 -3.27 22.20 2.91
C THR A 54 -4.23 21.61 1.85
N PRO A 55 -4.85 22.42 0.98
CA PRO A 55 -5.66 21.88 -0.11
C PRO A 55 -4.83 20.93 -0.96
N ILE A 56 -5.30 19.69 -1.10
CA ILE A 56 -4.70 18.67 -1.95
C ILE A 56 -5.62 18.46 -3.15
N GLU A 57 -5.02 18.48 -4.35
CA GLU A 57 -5.65 18.09 -5.60
C GLU A 57 -5.30 16.62 -5.89
N LEU A 58 -6.33 15.81 -6.16
CA LEU A 58 -6.15 14.39 -6.50
C LEU A 58 -5.78 14.30 -7.98
N GLY A 59 -4.62 13.73 -8.28
CA GLY A 59 -4.03 13.81 -9.61
C GLY A 59 -3.26 15.12 -9.85
N GLY A 60 -3.22 15.51 -11.12
CA GLY A 60 -2.50 16.70 -11.60
C GLY A 60 -1.41 16.37 -12.62
N THR A 61 -0.48 17.30 -12.80
CA THR A 61 0.67 17.15 -13.71
C THR A 61 1.98 17.43 -12.99
N THR A 62 3.05 16.74 -13.39
CA THR A 62 4.39 16.99 -12.86
C THR A 62 5.03 18.19 -13.57
N THR A 63 5.87 18.92 -12.84
CA THR A 63 6.66 20.06 -13.33
C THR A 63 8.15 19.85 -13.04
N GLY A 64 9.02 20.74 -13.52
CA GLY A 64 10.46 20.71 -13.21
C GLY A 64 11.11 19.33 -13.42
N GLN A 65 11.96 18.94 -12.47
CA GLN A 65 12.69 17.66 -12.48
C GLN A 65 11.74 16.45 -12.43
N ALA A 66 10.61 16.55 -11.72
CA ALA A 66 9.58 15.51 -11.66
C ALA A 66 9.00 15.20 -13.05
N ARG A 67 8.80 16.22 -13.89
CA ARG A 67 8.34 16.04 -15.28
C ARG A 67 9.40 15.37 -16.15
N GLU A 68 10.65 15.77 -16.00
CA GLU A 68 11.79 15.16 -16.70
C GLU A 68 11.94 13.69 -16.34
N LEU A 69 11.76 13.36 -15.05
CA LEU A 69 11.79 11.99 -14.56
C LEU A 69 10.63 11.16 -15.15
N SER A 70 9.40 11.70 -15.14
CA SER A 70 8.27 11.04 -15.82
C SER A 70 8.57 10.77 -17.29
N ALA A 71 9.12 11.74 -18.02
CA ALA A 71 9.45 11.57 -19.43
C ALA A 71 10.52 10.49 -19.65
N ALA A 72 11.56 10.44 -18.80
CA ALA A 72 12.60 9.42 -18.87
C ALA A 72 12.03 8.00 -18.60
N LEU A 73 11.12 7.87 -17.64
CA LEU A 73 10.47 6.59 -17.32
C LEU A 73 9.45 6.17 -18.39
N THR A 74 8.74 7.11 -19.01
CA THR A 74 7.87 6.83 -20.17
C THR A 74 8.69 6.37 -21.38
N ALA A 75 9.91 6.87 -21.57
CA ALA A 75 10.80 6.36 -22.61
C ALA A 75 11.17 4.88 -22.39
N LEU A 76 11.15 4.41 -21.14
CA LEU A 76 11.27 2.99 -20.76
C LEU A 76 9.93 2.21 -20.82
N LYS A 77 8.87 2.79 -21.40
CA LYS A 77 7.53 2.19 -21.55
C LYS A 77 6.74 2.05 -20.25
N LEU A 78 7.06 2.84 -19.22
CA LEU A 78 6.23 2.94 -18.03
C LEU A 78 5.12 3.98 -18.23
N GLU A 79 3.94 3.67 -17.71
CA GLU A 79 2.79 4.57 -17.68
C GLU A 79 2.84 5.41 -16.41
N CYS A 80 2.92 6.74 -16.57
CA CYS A 80 3.06 7.66 -15.45
C CYS A 80 1.72 8.30 -15.07
N SER A 81 1.48 8.41 -13.77
CA SER A 81 0.29 9.05 -13.20
C SER A 81 0.67 9.78 -11.91
N VAL A 82 -0.12 10.80 -11.54
CA VAL A 82 0.06 11.58 -10.32
C VAL A 82 -0.97 11.12 -9.30
N GLN A 83 -0.56 10.83 -8.06
CA GLN A 83 -1.49 10.51 -6.99
C GLN A 83 -2.15 11.79 -6.47
N PHE A 84 -1.34 12.79 -6.17
CA PHE A 84 -1.81 14.08 -5.69
C PHE A 84 -0.80 15.20 -5.91
N THR A 85 -1.30 16.43 -5.88
CA THR A 85 -0.54 17.69 -5.85
C THR A 85 -1.04 18.59 -4.72
N SER A 86 -0.14 19.41 -4.18
CA SER A 86 -0.40 20.38 -3.11
C SER A 86 0.57 21.56 -3.20
N SER A 87 0.39 22.58 -2.36
CA SER A 87 1.35 23.70 -2.29
C SER A 87 2.73 23.31 -1.76
N ASP A 88 2.85 22.18 -1.08
CA ASP A 88 4.11 21.69 -0.51
C ASP A 88 4.84 20.73 -1.46
N GLY A 89 4.16 20.29 -2.52
CA GLY A 89 4.64 19.25 -3.41
C GLY A 89 3.59 18.21 -3.76
N GLY A 90 4.02 17.08 -4.28
CA GLY A 90 3.13 16.00 -4.68
C GLY A 90 3.82 14.66 -4.73
N LEU A 91 3.05 13.68 -5.18
CA LEU A 91 3.51 12.32 -5.41
C LEU A 91 3.04 11.83 -6.77
N ALA A 92 3.98 11.26 -7.52
CA ALA A 92 3.71 10.60 -8.78
C ALA A 92 4.40 9.24 -8.84
N GLY A 93 4.00 8.45 -9.82
CA GLY A 93 4.59 7.15 -10.06
C GLY A 93 4.43 6.73 -11.51
N CYS A 94 5.37 5.94 -11.96
CA CYS A 94 5.36 5.31 -13.28
C CYS A 94 5.40 3.81 -13.09
N PHE A 95 4.57 3.09 -13.85
CA PHE A 95 4.32 1.68 -13.63
C PHE A 95 4.35 0.91 -14.94
N GLN A 96 4.74 -0.34 -14.86
CA GLN A 96 4.61 -1.30 -15.94
C GLN A 96 4.31 -2.67 -15.35
N ARG A 97 3.38 -3.40 -15.98
CA ARG A 97 3.13 -4.80 -15.72
C ARG A 97 3.22 -5.59 -17.01
N LEU A 98 3.91 -6.72 -16.95
CA LEU A 98 4.13 -7.63 -18.07
C LEU A 98 3.74 -9.05 -17.66
N ASP A 99 3.73 -9.97 -18.63
CA ASP A 99 3.60 -11.41 -18.41
C ASP A 99 2.35 -11.81 -17.59
N GLY A 100 1.21 -11.16 -17.85
CA GLY A 100 -0.02 -11.42 -17.09
C GLY A 100 0.08 -10.99 -15.61
N GLY A 101 0.89 -9.96 -15.33
CA GLY A 101 1.08 -9.39 -14.01
C GLY A 101 2.12 -10.11 -13.14
N LEU A 102 2.82 -11.10 -13.68
CA LEU A 102 3.91 -11.82 -13.00
C LEU A 102 5.21 -11.01 -12.92
N THR A 103 5.36 -10.02 -13.80
CA THR A 103 6.50 -9.11 -13.83
C THR A 103 5.97 -7.69 -13.63
N SER A 104 6.54 -6.95 -12.69
CA SER A 104 6.18 -5.55 -12.46
C SER A 104 7.41 -4.68 -12.27
N ALA A 105 7.34 -3.45 -12.77
CA ALA A 105 8.35 -2.43 -12.62
C ALA A 105 7.66 -1.13 -12.23
N GLU A 106 8.10 -0.50 -11.16
CA GLU A 106 7.55 0.78 -10.72
C GLU A 106 8.62 1.73 -10.19
N VAL A 107 8.41 3.02 -10.42
CA VAL A 107 9.16 4.10 -9.79
C VAL A 107 8.17 5.11 -9.26
N ARG A 108 8.16 5.28 -7.95
CA ARG A 108 7.34 6.27 -7.23
C ARG A 108 8.27 7.37 -6.72
N PHE A 109 7.83 8.61 -6.77
CA PHE A 109 8.66 9.73 -6.37
C PHE A 109 7.86 10.89 -5.79
N GLN A 110 8.43 11.48 -4.74
CA GLN A 110 7.95 12.70 -4.12
C GLN A 110 8.69 13.91 -4.71
N TYR A 111 7.97 15.01 -4.86
CA TYR A 111 8.53 16.26 -5.38
C TYR A 111 7.96 17.47 -4.65
N ARG A 112 8.70 18.58 -4.65
CA ARG A 112 8.28 19.89 -4.11
C ARG A 112 7.45 20.67 -5.13
N SER A 113 6.86 21.79 -4.70
CA SER A 113 6.00 22.63 -5.56
C SER A 113 6.69 23.16 -6.83
N ASP A 114 8.02 23.31 -6.80
CA ASP A 114 8.84 23.69 -7.95
C ASP A 114 9.16 22.51 -8.90
N GLY A 115 8.71 21.29 -8.56
CA GLY A 115 8.98 20.06 -9.30
C GLY A 115 10.30 19.41 -8.94
N THR A 116 11.06 19.91 -7.97
CA THR A 116 12.30 19.27 -7.49
C THR A 116 11.96 17.93 -6.82
N VAL A 117 12.58 16.84 -7.28
CA VAL A 117 12.38 15.51 -6.69
C VAL A 117 13.13 15.44 -5.36
N THR A 118 12.46 14.90 -4.34
CA THR A 118 13.01 14.77 -2.98
C THR A 118 13.13 13.34 -2.50
N GLY A 119 12.52 12.40 -3.22
CA GLY A 119 12.59 11.01 -2.82
C GLY A 119 12.12 10.07 -3.91
N ILE A 120 12.71 8.87 -3.90
CA ILE A 120 12.51 7.80 -4.89
C ILE A 120 12.24 6.48 -4.17
N ASP A 121 11.29 5.72 -4.69
CA ASP A 121 11.08 4.30 -4.41
C ASP A 121 10.89 3.56 -5.74
N ALA A 122 11.92 2.84 -6.17
CA ALA A 122 11.93 2.03 -7.38
C ALA A 122 11.88 0.55 -7.01
N ARG A 123 10.99 -0.19 -7.64
CA ARG A 123 10.76 -1.62 -7.40
C ARG A 123 10.69 -2.40 -8.69
N ALA A 124 11.19 -3.61 -8.65
CA ALA A 124 11.03 -4.56 -9.73
C ALA A 124 10.80 -5.97 -9.18
N GLU A 125 9.69 -6.56 -9.60
CA GLU A 125 9.24 -7.90 -9.25
C GLU A 125 9.22 -8.78 -10.50
N GLY A 126 9.59 -10.04 -10.32
CA GLY A 126 9.58 -11.03 -11.39
C GLY A 126 9.24 -12.42 -10.86
N PRO A 127 9.03 -13.38 -11.77
CA PRO A 127 8.50 -14.71 -11.43
C PRO A 127 9.47 -15.58 -10.63
N VAL A 128 10.77 -15.25 -10.62
CA VAL A 128 11.81 -16.01 -9.91
C VAL A 128 12.11 -15.33 -8.58
N ASN A 129 11.75 -15.97 -7.46
CA ASN A 129 11.99 -15.49 -6.09
C ASN A 129 11.39 -14.10 -5.76
N GLY A 130 10.49 -13.58 -6.59
CA GLY A 130 9.77 -12.32 -6.37
C GLY A 130 10.56 -11.05 -6.70
N HIS A 131 11.77 -11.13 -7.25
CA HIS A 131 12.58 -9.96 -7.64
C HIS A 131 13.00 -10.01 -9.10
N ASP A 132 13.11 -8.84 -9.73
CA ASP A 132 13.75 -8.69 -11.04
C ASP A 132 14.81 -7.58 -11.02
N VAL A 133 16.05 -7.96 -10.70
CA VAL A 133 17.20 -7.04 -10.71
C VAL A 133 17.51 -6.51 -12.13
N THR A 134 17.20 -7.29 -13.17
CA THR A 134 17.44 -6.91 -14.56
C THR A 134 16.51 -5.78 -14.97
N ALA A 135 15.26 -5.82 -14.51
CA ALA A 135 14.31 -4.72 -14.66
C ALA A 135 14.62 -3.53 -13.74
N LEU A 136 15.18 -3.73 -12.53
CA LEU A 136 15.50 -2.63 -11.60
C LEU A 136 16.58 -1.70 -12.13
N LYS A 137 17.66 -2.23 -12.71
CA LYS A 137 18.83 -1.42 -13.13
C LYS A 137 18.49 -0.29 -14.13
N PRO A 138 17.72 -0.54 -15.21
CA PRO A 138 17.26 0.53 -16.10
C PRO A 138 16.46 1.63 -15.40
N LEU A 139 15.62 1.27 -14.42
CA LEU A 139 14.84 2.25 -13.64
C LEU A 139 15.77 3.15 -12.82
N VAL A 140 16.77 2.56 -12.16
CA VAL A 140 17.79 3.30 -11.41
C VAL A 140 18.63 4.16 -12.35
N ALA A 141 19.00 3.68 -13.53
CA ALA A 141 19.76 4.45 -14.51
C ALA A 141 19.01 5.71 -14.97
N ALA A 142 17.74 5.56 -15.36
CA ALA A 142 16.91 6.68 -15.78
C ALA A 142 16.67 7.67 -14.64
N THR A 143 16.41 7.15 -13.43
CA THR A 143 16.19 7.99 -12.25
C THR A 143 17.44 8.75 -11.86
N ALA A 144 18.59 8.08 -11.81
CA ALA A 144 19.85 8.69 -11.43
C ALA A 144 20.29 9.77 -12.41
N GLY A 145 20.12 9.53 -13.72
CA GLY A 145 20.48 10.51 -14.76
C GLY A 145 19.71 11.82 -14.65
N VAL A 146 18.48 11.80 -14.14
CA VAL A 146 17.64 12.99 -13.97
C VAL A 146 17.79 13.60 -12.57
N VAL A 147 17.81 12.76 -11.53
CA VAL A 147 17.62 13.23 -10.14
C VAL A 147 18.93 13.49 -9.42
N PHE A 148 19.91 12.60 -9.59
CA PHE A 148 21.20 12.64 -8.88
C PHE A 148 22.36 12.21 -9.80
N PRO A 149 22.64 12.95 -10.89
CA PRO A 149 23.61 12.54 -11.91
C PRO A 149 25.03 12.39 -11.36
N ALA A 150 25.40 13.17 -10.33
CA ALA A 150 26.70 13.05 -9.65
C ALA A 150 26.88 11.72 -8.91
N ASP A 151 25.78 11.10 -8.46
CA ASP A 151 25.78 9.85 -7.70
C ASP A 151 25.40 8.64 -8.59
N GLN A 152 25.24 8.83 -9.91
CA GLN A 152 24.71 7.83 -10.83
C GLN A 152 25.53 6.54 -10.84
N GLU A 153 26.86 6.63 -10.92
CA GLU A 153 27.72 5.44 -10.93
C GLU A 153 27.60 4.65 -9.62
N ALA A 154 27.56 5.36 -8.48
CA ALA A 154 27.40 4.73 -7.17
C ALA A 154 26.02 4.07 -7.02
N ALA A 155 24.96 4.75 -7.45
CA ALA A 155 23.60 4.22 -7.44
C ALA A 155 23.46 2.97 -8.31
N LEU A 156 24.04 2.97 -9.51
CA LEU A 156 24.03 1.81 -10.42
C LEU A 156 24.86 0.64 -9.91
N ARG A 157 25.97 0.92 -9.23
CA ARG A 157 26.82 -0.11 -8.63
C ARG A 157 26.10 -0.86 -7.51
N VAL A 158 25.28 -0.16 -6.71
CA VAL A 158 24.49 -0.81 -5.66
C VAL A 158 23.17 -1.37 -6.18
N ALA A 159 22.60 -0.82 -7.25
CA ALA A 159 21.39 -1.38 -7.85
C ALA A 159 21.65 -2.82 -8.32
N GLY A 160 21.14 -3.80 -7.58
CA GLY A 160 21.41 -5.22 -7.84
C GLY A 160 22.34 -5.91 -6.84
N THR A 161 22.76 -5.25 -5.76
CA THR A 161 23.47 -5.89 -4.65
C THR A 161 22.52 -6.25 -3.52
N ASN A 162 22.79 -7.35 -2.82
CA ASN A 162 22.00 -7.71 -1.64
C ASN A 162 22.21 -6.67 -0.55
N SER A 163 21.14 -6.00 -0.14
CA SER A 163 21.04 -5.08 0.99
C SER A 163 22.24 -4.16 1.18
N SER A 164 22.20 -2.96 0.61
CA SER A 164 23.29 -1.99 0.73
C SER A 164 22.74 -0.60 1.01
N LYS A 165 23.41 0.15 1.87
CA LYS A 165 23.15 1.57 2.12
C LYS A 165 24.39 2.38 1.76
N PHE A 166 24.20 3.56 1.20
CA PHE A 166 25.28 4.52 1.00
C PHE A 166 24.75 5.95 1.02
N ASP A 167 25.62 6.89 1.37
CA ASP A 167 25.36 8.32 1.29
C ASP A 167 26.12 8.91 0.11
N GLY A 168 25.42 9.64 -0.75
CA GLY A 168 25.97 10.36 -1.88
C GLY A 168 26.01 11.87 -1.64
N SER A 169 26.22 12.62 -2.70
CA SER A 169 26.17 14.09 -2.65
C SER A 169 24.75 14.64 -2.57
N TRP A 170 23.77 13.95 -3.18
CA TRP A 170 22.37 14.36 -3.21
C TRP A 170 21.58 13.90 -1.98
N GLY A 171 21.88 12.72 -1.44
CA GLY A 171 21.07 12.10 -0.40
C GLY A 171 21.58 10.76 0.09
N SER A 172 20.71 10.08 0.83
CA SER A 172 20.93 8.69 1.27
C SER A 172 20.22 7.72 0.33
N TYR A 173 20.78 6.53 0.21
CA TYR A 173 20.34 5.50 -0.71
C TYR A 173 20.31 4.15 -0.01
N ARG A 174 19.34 3.32 -0.37
CA ARG A 174 19.27 1.93 0.06
C ARG A 174 18.78 1.05 -1.07
N THR A 175 19.41 -0.09 -1.23
CA THR A 175 18.91 -1.17 -2.08
C THR A 175 18.62 -2.39 -1.21
N GLU A 176 17.65 -3.18 -1.59
CA GLU A 176 17.33 -4.44 -0.94
C GLU A 176 16.92 -5.47 -1.99
N ILE A 177 17.47 -6.67 -1.87
CA ILE A 177 17.08 -7.84 -2.66
C ILE A 177 16.85 -8.93 -1.63
N ALA A 178 15.58 -9.19 -1.35
CA ALA A 178 15.13 -10.17 -0.39
C ALA A 178 14.17 -11.17 -1.07
N ALA A 179 13.48 -11.98 -0.28
CA ALA A 179 12.32 -12.72 -0.76
C ALA A 179 11.17 -11.70 -0.98
N GLY A 180 11.04 -11.20 -2.20
CA GLY A 180 10.17 -10.08 -2.56
C GLY A 180 10.80 -9.19 -3.64
N PRO A 181 10.23 -8.01 -3.94
CA PRO A 181 10.70 -7.13 -5.01
C PRO A 181 12.15 -6.68 -4.80
N ALA A 182 12.90 -6.55 -5.89
CA ALA A 182 14.15 -5.81 -5.86
C ALA A 182 13.82 -4.32 -5.63
N LEU A 183 14.42 -3.72 -4.61
CA LEU A 183 14.12 -2.37 -4.15
C LEU A 183 15.34 -1.46 -4.31
N PHE A 184 15.07 -0.22 -4.70
CA PHE A 184 15.99 0.91 -4.59
C PHE A 184 15.22 2.12 -4.06
N VAL A 185 15.58 2.61 -2.89
CA VAL A 185 15.03 3.83 -2.30
C VAL A 185 16.11 4.89 -2.16
N ALA A 186 15.74 6.15 -2.38
CA ALA A 186 16.62 7.29 -2.20
C ALA A 186 15.87 8.46 -1.59
N GLY A 187 16.54 9.23 -0.72
CA GLY A 187 15.97 10.41 -0.08
C GLY A 187 16.97 11.56 -0.07
N LYS A 188 16.53 12.75 -0.53
CA LYS A 188 17.36 13.95 -0.57
C LYS A 188 17.69 14.44 0.83
N PHE A 189 18.93 14.83 1.09
CA PHE A 189 19.30 15.39 2.39
C PHE A 189 18.51 16.65 2.74
N GLY A 190 18.06 16.74 3.99
CA GLY A 190 17.31 17.87 4.51
C GLY A 190 15.89 18.01 3.96
N ALA A 191 15.43 17.08 3.10
CA ALA A 191 14.07 17.09 2.61
C ALA A 191 13.14 16.31 3.55
N ALA A 192 12.14 16.99 4.09
CA ALA A 192 11.01 16.33 4.72
C ALA A 192 10.15 15.60 3.66
N PRO A 193 9.61 14.40 3.96
CA PRO A 193 8.60 13.76 3.13
C PRO A 193 7.38 14.66 2.95
N VAL A 194 6.78 14.62 1.76
CA VAL A 194 5.46 15.21 1.55
C VAL A 194 4.44 14.22 2.11
N ASP A 195 3.73 14.61 3.17
CA ASP A 195 2.72 13.77 3.82
C ASP A 195 1.43 13.80 3.00
N PRO A 196 1.01 12.68 2.37
CA PRO A 196 -0.32 12.62 1.79
C PRO A 196 -1.34 12.64 2.94
N GLN A 197 -2.24 13.64 2.97
CA GLN A 197 -3.45 13.43 3.75
C GLN A 197 -4.21 12.27 3.13
N GLN A 198 -4.19 11.14 3.83
CA GLN A 198 -4.87 9.93 3.41
C GLN A 198 -6.37 10.21 3.37
N ARG A 199 -6.98 10.06 2.20
CA ARG A 199 -8.44 10.09 2.07
C ARG A 199 -8.91 8.67 1.87
N ALA A 200 -9.81 8.22 2.73
CA ALA A 200 -10.43 6.91 2.64
C ALA A 200 -11.81 7.02 1.97
N ALA A 201 -12.35 5.89 1.50
CA ALA A 201 -13.76 5.84 1.14
C ALA A 201 -14.59 6.10 2.39
N THR A 202 -15.63 6.92 2.28
CA THR A 202 -16.48 7.33 3.40
C THR A 202 -17.38 6.22 3.93
N THR A 203 -17.60 5.16 3.13
CA THR A 203 -18.31 3.96 3.60
C THR A 203 -17.53 3.30 4.73
N THR A 204 -18.18 3.11 5.88
CA THR A 204 -17.60 2.36 7.00
C THR A 204 -17.60 0.86 6.70
N THR A 205 -16.74 0.11 7.38
CA THR A 205 -16.73 -1.36 7.37
C THR A 205 -18.11 -1.96 7.53
N ASP A 206 -18.83 -1.59 8.60
CA ASP A 206 -20.14 -2.17 8.91
C ASP A 206 -21.18 -1.88 7.81
N ALA A 207 -21.14 -0.66 7.26
CA ALA A 207 -22.02 -0.28 6.16
C ALA A 207 -21.69 -1.07 4.89
N ALA A 208 -20.40 -1.30 4.63
CA ALA A 208 -19.96 -2.14 3.52
C ALA A 208 -20.40 -3.59 3.69
N GLU A 209 -20.17 -4.20 4.86
CA GLU A 209 -20.57 -5.58 5.15
C GLU A 209 -22.08 -5.78 4.99
N LEU A 210 -22.89 -4.84 5.51
CA LEU A 210 -24.35 -4.88 5.35
C LEU A 210 -24.75 -4.78 3.88
N GLY A 211 -24.18 -3.81 3.14
CA GLY A 211 -24.46 -3.64 1.71
C GLY A 211 -24.09 -4.87 0.87
N PHE A 212 -22.96 -5.52 1.16
CA PHE A 212 -22.58 -6.76 0.49
C PHE A 212 -23.52 -7.94 0.82
N LYS A 213 -23.96 -8.06 2.07
CA LYS A 213 -24.97 -9.07 2.46
C LYS A 213 -26.29 -8.87 1.73
N ASP A 214 -26.74 -7.62 1.57
CA ASP A 214 -27.96 -7.28 0.82
C ASP A 214 -27.84 -7.65 -0.68
N LEU A 215 -26.61 -7.64 -1.22
CA LEU A 215 -26.30 -8.10 -2.58
C LEU A 215 -26.05 -9.62 -2.68
N GLY A 216 -26.24 -10.37 -1.58
CA GLY A 216 -26.15 -11.83 -1.54
C GLY A 216 -24.74 -12.39 -1.32
N PHE A 217 -23.79 -11.57 -0.87
CA PHE A 217 -22.48 -12.05 -0.44
C PHE A 217 -22.56 -12.67 0.96
N LYS A 218 -21.69 -13.65 1.21
CA LYS A 218 -21.42 -14.20 2.55
C LYS A 218 -20.15 -13.55 3.08
N CYS A 219 -20.26 -12.81 4.17
CA CYS A 219 -19.13 -12.10 4.76
C CYS A 219 -18.61 -12.77 6.04
N SER A 220 -17.28 -12.81 6.21
CA SER A 220 -16.56 -13.28 7.40
C SER A 220 -15.17 -12.63 7.45
N ASP A 221 -14.73 -12.16 8.62
CA ASP A 221 -13.33 -11.85 8.96
C ASP A 221 -12.49 -11.25 7.81
N ASN A 222 -12.92 -10.11 7.27
CA ASN A 222 -12.29 -9.33 6.19
C ASN A 222 -12.68 -9.68 4.75
N ASP A 223 -13.53 -10.68 4.55
CA ASP A 223 -13.90 -11.15 3.22
C ASP A 223 -15.41 -11.24 3.03
N CYS A 224 -15.90 -10.80 1.88
CA CYS A 224 -17.25 -11.01 1.38
C CYS A 224 -17.19 -11.82 0.07
N VAL A 225 -17.78 -13.01 0.06
CA VAL A 225 -17.71 -13.94 -1.08
C VAL A 225 -19.10 -14.20 -1.66
N SER A 226 -19.22 -14.18 -2.98
CA SER A 226 -20.42 -14.59 -3.71
C SER A 226 -20.05 -15.45 -4.93
N THR A 227 -21.05 -15.87 -5.70
CA THR A 227 -20.82 -16.53 -7.00
C THR A 227 -20.13 -15.62 -8.02
N LYS A 228 -20.14 -14.29 -7.81
CA LYS A 228 -19.49 -13.31 -8.69
C LYS A 228 -17.99 -13.17 -8.41
N GLY A 229 -17.54 -13.55 -7.21
CA GLY A 229 -16.16 -13.41 -6.76
C GLY A 229 -16.07 -13.05 -5.28
N GLN A 230 -14.90 -12.56 -4.90
CA GLN A 230 -14.53 -12.19 -3.54
C GLN A 230 -14.19 -10.70 -3.49
N VAL A 231 -14.64 -10.06 -2.42
CA VAL A 231 -14.26 -8.70 -2.03
C VAL A 231 -13.58 -8.80 -0.67
N THR A 232 -12.33 -8.35 -0.58
CA THR A 232 -11.55 -8.32 0.65
C THR A 232 -11.40 -6.89 1.12
N ILE A 233 -11.80 -6.63 2.37
CA ILE A 233 -11.64 -5.38 3.09
C ILE A 233 -11.00 -5.74 4.43
N PRO A 234 -9.71 -5.43 4.66
CA PRO A 234 -9.04 -5.70 5.93
C PRO A 234 -9.65 -4.82 7.02
N PHE A 235 -10.58 -5.36 7.82
CA PHE A 235 -11.30 -4.65 8.87
C PHE A 235 -10.40 -4.32 10.07
N ASP A 236 -9.32 -5.09 10.28
CA ASP A 236 -8.40 -4.92 11.42
C ASP A 236 -7.46 -3.70 11.30
N ASP A 237 -7.26 -3.16 10.09
CA ASP A 237 -6.38 -2.00 9.81
C ASP A 237 -7.18 -0.68 9.65
N MET A 238 -8.47 -0.69 9.98
CA MET A 238 -9.38 0.42 9.71
C MET A 238 -9.77 1.18 10.98
N GLY A 239 -9.21 2.38 11.15
CA GLY A 239 -9.74 3.37 12.07
C GLY A 239 -11.10 3.93 11.62
N PRO A 240 -11.72 4.86 12.38
CA PRO A 240 -13.01 5.49 12.05
C PRO A 240 -13.02 6.30 10.75
N GLU A 241 -11.91 6.33 10.01
CA GLU A 241 -11.69 7.19 8.86
C GLU A 241 -12.20 6.58 7.55
N GLY A 242 -12.58 5.30 7.51
CA GLY A 242 -13.17 4.63 6.34
C GLY A 242 -12.22 3.66 5.62
N ILE A 243 -12.66 3.10 4.48
CA ILE A 243 -11.91 2.06 3.73
C ILE A 243 -10.67 2.68 3.08
N ARG A 244 -9.48 2.15 3.41
CA ARG A 244 -8.19 2.58 2.84
C ARG A 244 -7.56 1.56 1.90
N TYR A 245 -8.00 0.31 2.00
CA TYR A 245 -7.60 -0.78 1.13
C TYR A 245 -8.83 -1.59 0.74
N LEU A 246 -8.93 -1.94 -0.54
CA LEU A 246 -9.98 -2.79 -1.07
C LEU A 246 -9.38 -3.70 -2.14
N ARG A 247 -9.70 -4.99 -2.09
CA ARG A 247 -9.30 -5.96 -3.12
C ARG A 247 -10.53 -6.69 -3.63
N LEU A 248 -10.62 -6.85 -4.93
CA LEU A 248 -11.66 -7.60 -5.61
C LEU A 248 -10.97 -8.68 -6.43
N SER A 249 -11.41 -9.92 -6.30
CA SER A 249 -10.89 -11.02 -7.09
C SER A 249 -12.02 -11.90 -7.60
N THR A 250 -11.89 -12.38 -8.83
CA THR A 250 -12.77 -13.44 -9.32
C THR A 250 -12.25 -14.80 -8.89
N LEU A 251 -13.16 -15.72 -8.57
CA LEU A 251 -12.81 -17.08 -8.15
C LEU A 251 -12.89 -18.03 -9.35
N GLY A 252 -11.76 -18.61 -9.76
CA GLY A 252 -11.69 -19.60 -10.85
C GLY A 252 -11.68 -19.01 -12.26
N GLN A 253 -12.08 -19.82 -13.25
CA GLN A 253 -12.15 -19.41 -14.67
C GLN A 253 -13.28 -18.41 -14.84
N THR A 254 -12.96 -17.12 -14.85
CA THR A 254 -13.96 -16.05 -14.90
C THR A 254 -13.70 -15.14 -16.10
N ASN A 255 -14.75 -14.60 -16.69
CA ASN A 255 -14.65 -13.69 -17.84
C ASN A 255 -14.76 -12.22 -17.39
N TYR A 256 -14.36 -11.30 -18.26
CA TYR A 256 -14.42 -9.85 -18.01
C TYR A 256 -15.82 -9.37 -17.62
N GLU A 257 -16.88 -9.96 -18.18
CA GLU A 257 -18.26 -9.61 -17.85
C GLU A 257 -18.57 -9.84 -16.37
N SER A 258 -18.17 -10.99 -15.83
CA SER A 258 -18.39 -11.32 -14.41
C SER A 258 -17.56 -10.43 -13.49
N PHE A 259 -16.34 -10.09 -13.89
CA PHE A 259 -15.50 -9.14 -13.16
C PHE A 259 -16.12 -7.74 -13.16
N SER A 260 -16.62 -7.26 -14.29
CA SER A 260 -17.32 -5.98 -14.38
C SER A 260 -18.56 -5.96 -13.48
N LEU A 261 -19.34 -7.04 -13.42
CA LEU A 261 -20.46 -7.15 -12.48
C LEU A 261 -20.03 -7.14 -11.00
N LEU A 262 -18.87 -7.72 -10.67
CA LEU A 262 -18.29 -7.66 -9.33
C LEU A 262 -17.84 -6.23 -8.98
N VAL A 263 -17.20 -5.54 -9.93
CA VAL A 263 -16.78 -4.13 -9.81
C VAL A 263 -18.02 -3.25 -9.59
N GLU A 264 -19.05 -3.36 -10.42
CA GLU A 264 -20.30 -2.62 -10.28
C GLU A 264 -20.97 -2.89 -8.93
N ALA A 265 -21.09 -4.16 -8.52
CA ALA A 265 -21.66 -4.51 -7.21
C ALA A 265 -20.86 -3.88 -6.04
N THR A 266 -19.55 -3.83 -6.16
CA THR A 266 -18.65 -3.28 -5.14
C THR A 266 -18.79 -1.77 -5.02
N PHE A 267 -18.79 -1.04 -6.13
CA PHE A 267 -18.91 0.42 -6.12
C PHE A 267 -20.34 0.93 -5.91
N ASN A 268 -21.35 0.04 -5.96
CA ASN A 268 -22.69 0.32 -5.43
C ASN A 268 -22.76 0.32 -3.89
N VAL A 269 -21.73 -0.22 -3.22
CA VAL A 269 -21.63 -0.30 -1.75
C VAL A 269 -20.56 0.67 -1.23
N VAL A 270 -19.40 0.70 -1.89
CA VAL A 270 -18.26 1.52 -1.48
C VAL A 270 -18.33 2.88 -2.16
N HIS A 271 -18.47 3.93 -1.35
CA HIS A 271 -18.59 5.31 -1.78
C HIS A 271 -17.53 6.18 -1.11
N GLY A 272 -17.04 7.17 -1.84
CA GLY A 272 -16.18 8.21 -1.31
C GLY A 272 -15.49 9.00 -2.42
N PRO A 273 -14.58 9.92 -2.05
CA PRO A 273 -13.78 10.65 -3.02
C PRO A 273 -12.99 9.69 -3.93
N GLY A 274 -13.11 9.86 -5.24
CA GLY A 274 -12.33 9.10 -6.23
C GLY A 274 -12.84 7.70 -6.54
N THR A 275 -13.86 7.18 -5.84
CA THR A 275 -14.32 5.79 -6.04
C THR A 275 -14.97 5.59 -7.41
N GLU A 276 -15.66 6.60 -7.92
CA GLU A 276 -16.29 6.58 -9.25
C GLU A 276 -15.23 6.50 -10.36
N GLU A 277 -14.23 7.38 -10.29
CA GLU A 277 -13.12 7.44 -11.24
C GLU A 277 -12.31 6.15 -11.23
N VAL A 278 -12.12 5.55 -10.04
CA VAL A 278 -11.50 4.22 -9.92
C VAL A 278 -12.36 3.14 -10.58
N ARG A 279 -13.69 3.14 -10.37
CA ARG A 279 -14.60 2.19 -11.04
C ARG A 279 -14.46 2.26 -12.55
N GLU A 280 -14.58 3.46 -13.11
CA GLU A 280 -14.47 3.70 -14.55
C GLU A 280 -13.11 3.27 -15.09
N TRP A 281 -12.03 3.59 -14.36
CA TRP A 281 -10.67 3.17 -14.75
C TRP A 281 -10.52 1.65 -14.78
N ILE A 282 -11.04 0.93 -13.78
CA ILE A 282 -10.95 -0.53 -13.73
C ILE A 282 -11.68 -1.16 -14.93
N ILE A 283 -12.91 -0.71 -15.19
CA ILE A 283 -13.72 -1.22 -16.33
C ILE A 283 -12.97 -0.99 -17.63
N LYS A 284 -12.48 0.23 -17.86
CA LYS A 284 -11.75 0.61 -19.09
C LYS A 284 -10.49 -0.24 -19.33
N HIS A 285 -9.77 -0.61 -18.27
CA HIS A 285 -8.47 -1.28 -18.41
C HIS A 285 -8.56 -2.80 -18.30
N SER A 286 -9.63 -3.33 -17.71
CA SER A 286 -9.84 -4.77 -17.47
C SER A 286 -9.59 -5.63 -18.71
N GLU A 287 -10.09 -5.24 -19.88
CA GLU A 287 -9.96 -6.02 -21.13
C GLU A 287 -8.58 -5.93 -21.79
N THR A 288 -7.77 -4.94 -21.40
CA THR A 288 -6.50 -4.62 -22.09
C THR A 288 -5.28 -5.23 -21.42
N GLY A 289 -5.44 -5.84 -20.25
CA GLY A 289 -4.38 -6.55 -19.54
C GLY A 289 -4.17 -6.06 -18.11
N SER A 290 -2.99 -6.35 -17.57
CA SER A 290 -2.61 -5.91 -16.21
C SER A 290 -2.12 -4.47 -16.23
N HIS A 291 -2.58 -3.66 -15.27
CA HIS A 291 -2.28 -2.24 -15.19
C HIS A 291 -1.98 -1.83 -13.75
N THR A 292 -1.22 -0.76 -13.58
CA THR A 292 -1.07 -0.10 -12.29
C THR A 292 -0.98 1.39 -12.50
N GLY A 293 -1.67 2.16 -11.67
CA GLY A 293 -1.68 3.60 -11.79
C GLY A 293 -2.28 4.27 -10.57
N TYR A 294 -2.13 5.59 -10.54
CA TYR A 294 -2.85 6.44 -9.63
C TYR A 294 -4.12 6.97 -10.29
N VAL A 295 -5.24 6.84 -9.57
CA VAL A 295 -6.56 7.26 -10.03
C VAL A 295 -7.26 7.98 -8.88
N ALA A 296 -7.49 9.28 -9.04
CA ALA A 296 -8.17 10.11 -8.03
C ALA A 296 -7.65 9.88 -6.59
N GLY A 297 -6.32 9.85 -6.41
CA GLY A 297 -5.70 9.65 -5.10
C GLY A 297 -5.52 8.20 -4.64
N TRP A 298 -6.09 7.23 -5.35
CA TRP A 298 -5.92 5.81 -5.09
C TRP A 298 -4.78 5.23 -5.92
N ARG A 299 -3.96 4.36 -5.33
CA ARG A 299 -3.12 3.45 -6.12
C ARG A 299 -3.97 2.25 -6.50
N VAL A 300 -4.18 2.02 -7.79
CA VAL A 300 -4.96 0.92 -8.32
C VAL A 300 -4.03 -0.06 -9.02
N GLN A 301 -4.11 -1.33 -8.65
CA GLN A 301 -3.35 -2.43 -9.25
C GLN A 301 -4.32 -3.46 -9.81
N LEU A 302 -4.42 -3.53 -11.13
CA LEU A 302 -5.19 -4.53 -11.86
C LEU A 302 -4.24 -5.65 -12.34
N VAL A 303 -4.54 -6.89 -11.98
CA VAL A 303 -3.83 -8.10 -12.39
C VAL A 303 -4.78 -8.96 -13.21
N VAL A 304 -4.31 -9.41 -14.37
CA VAL A 304 -5.00 -10.38 -15.22
C VAL A 304 -4.11 -11.60 -15.36
N TYR A 305 -4.41 -12.66 -14.61
CA TYR A 305 -3.57 -13.86 -14.53
C TYR A 305 -3.71 -14.72 -15.80
N GLY A 306 -2.58 -14.94 -16.49
CA GLY A 306 -2.52 -15.83 -17.66
C GLY A 306 -2.84 -17.29 -17.32
N GLY A 307 -3.51 -18.00 -18.22
CA GLY A 307 -3.72 -19.46 -18.18
C GLY A 307 -4.86 -19.95 -17.26
N THR A 308 -5.30 -19.18 -16.27
CA THR A 308 -6.41 -19.54 -15.37
C THR A 308 -7.59 -18.56 -15.39
N GLY A 309 -7.43 -17.37 -16.00
CA GLY A 309 -8.53 -16.41 -16.21
C GLY A 309 -8.98 -15.65 -14.97
N GLY A 310 -8.17 -15.65 -13.90
CA GLY A 310 -8.45 -14.84 -12.72
C GLY A 310 -8.19 -13.36 -13.00
N LEU A 311 -9.13 -12.50 -12.60
CA LEU A 311 -8.92 -11.06 -12.52
C LEU A 311 -8.89 -10.64 -11.06
N GLU A 312 -7.93 -9.78 -10.75
CA GLU A 312 -7.83 -9.18 -9.44
C GLU A 312 -7.57 -7.68 -9.58
N VAL A 313 -8.22 -6.88 -8.76
CA VAL A 313 -7.84 -5.50 -8.53
C VAL A 313 -7.61 -5.30 -7.04
N SER A 314 -6.55 -4.57 -6.69
CA SER A 314 -6.40 -3.98 -5.37
C SER A 314 -6.28 -2.47 -5.50
N MET A 315 -6.87 -1.75 -4.57
CA MET A 315 -6.72 -0.31 -4.46
C MET A 315 -6.34 0.07 -3.04
N SER A 316 -5.41 1.02 -2.90
CA SER A 316 -4.95 1.50 -1.61
C SER A 316 -4.70 2.99 -1.59
N THR A 317 -4.96 3.60 -0.45
CA THR A 317 -4.58 4.99 -0.14
C THR A 317 -3.43 5.04 0.85
N ASP A 318 -3.15 3.92 1.53
CA ASP A 318 -2.00 3.78 2.39
C ASP A 318 -0.70 3.93 1.61
N TYR A 319 0.16 4.72 2.22
CA TYR A 319 1.44 5.11 1.65
C TYR A 319 2.55 4.96 2.68
N PRO A 320 3.11 3.76 2.86
CA PRO A 320 4.41 3.66 3.52
C PRO A 320 5.45 4.26 2.58
N TRP A 321 5.78 5.54 2.78
CA TRP A 321 6.99 6.12 2.19
C TRP A 321 8.18 5.62 2.97
N THR A 322 9.04 4.86 2.32
CA THR A 322 10.23 4.33 2.96
C THR A 322 11.40 5.28 2.73
N THR A 323 11.81 6.01 3.76
CA THR A 323 13.10 6.71 3.72
C THR A 323 14.23 5.71 3.98
N PRO A 324 15.43 5.89 3.39
CA PRO A 324 16.58 5.00 3.62
C PRO A 324 16.92 4.73 5.10
N ASP A 325 16.59 5.66 6.00
CA ASP A 325 16.87 5.63 7.44
C ASP A 325 15.76 5.01 8.31
N GLN A 326 14.65 4.55 7.71
CA GLN A 326 13.55 3.87 8.40
C GLN A 326 13.49 2.37 8.10
#